data_AF-W4QNJ8-F1
#
_entry.id   AF-W4QNJ8-F1
#
_cell.length_a   1.000
_cell.length_b   1.000
_cell.length_c   1.000
_cell.angle_alpha   90.00
_cell.angle_beta   90.00
_cell.angle_gamma   90.00
#
_symmetry.space_group_name_H-M   'P 1'
#
loop_
_entity.id
_entity.type
_entity.pdbx_description
1 polymer ?
#
loop_
_entity_poly.entity_id
_entity_poly.type
_entity_poly.pdbx_seq_one_letter_code
_entity_poly.pdbx_strand_id
1 'polypeptide(L)' 'MNHDLDYDRDGDREDTLSTDQLMAQLQTSLDQEEEMMRTYLILAERIHDNDTLKNRLVNFAEGNAKRSRQLLDELSQD' A
#
# COMPACT_ATOMS: atom_id res chain seq x y z
N MET A 1 -7.06 30.69 -45.35
CA MET A 1 -6.06 30.03 -44.49
C MET A 1 -6.82 29.54 -43.27
N ASN A 2 -7.26 28.27 -43.28
CA ASN A 2 -7.88 27.64 -42.12
C ASN A 2 -6.76 27.12 -41.24
N HIS A 3 -6.58 27.76 -40.10
CA HIS A 3 -5.79 27.25 -38.99
C HIS A 3 -6.77 26.84 -37.90
N ASP A 4 -7.72 25.96 -38.26
CA ASP A 4 -8.38 25.11 -37.28
C ASP A 4 -7.34 24.04 -36.92
N LEU A 5 -6.37 24.46 -36.11
CA LEU A 5 -5.55 23.56 -35.34
C LEU A 5 -6.51 22.98 -34.30
N ASP A 6 -7.15 21.87 -34.66
CA ASP A 6 -7.66 20.92 -33.68
C ASP A 6 -6.47 20.63 -32.77
N TYR A 7 -6.50 21.27 -31.60
CA TYR A 7 -5.77 20.81 -30.45
C TYR A 7 -6.45 19.49 -30.04
N ASP A 8 -6.21 18.44 -30.84
CA ASP A 8 -6.13 17.07 -30.35
C ASP A 8 -4.90 17.05 -29.43
N ARG A 9 -5.11 17.71 -28.29
CA ARG A 9 -4.36 17.62 -27.07
C ARG A 9 -4.72 16.26 -26.49
N ASP A 10 -4.37 15.22 -27.24
CA ASP A 10 -4.09 13.91 -26.72
C ASP A 10 -2.85 14.12 -25.86
N GLY A 11 -3.11 14.67 -24.68
CA GLY A 11 -2.11 14.90 -23.68
C GLY A 11 -1.59 13.54 -23.33
N ASP A 12 -0.40 13.24 -23.83
CA ASP A 12 0.58 12.37 -23.20
C ASP A 12 0.60 12.70 -21.70
N ARG A 13 -0.31 12.08 -20.95
CA ARG A 13 -0.22 11.95 -19.51
C ARG A 13 0.72 10.77 -19.27
N GLU A 14 1.99 10.94 -19.66
CA GLU A 14 3.07 10.02 -19.29
C GLU A 14 3.24 9.93 -17.76
N ASP A 15 2.63 10.85 -17.00
CA ASP A 15 2.60 10.86 -15.53
C ASP A 15 1.45 10.06 -14.88
N THR A 16 0.54 9.46 -15.65
CA THR A 16 -0.53 8.63 -15.05
C THR A 16 -0.17 7.16 -15.02
N LEU A 17 -0.14 6.56 -13.83
CA LEU A 17 -0.07 5.10 -13.67
C LEU A 17 -1.24 4.46 -14.42
N SER A 18 -0.96 3.41 -15.20
CA SER A 18 -2.04 2.58 -15.72
C SER A 18 -2.76 1.89 -14.55
N THR A 19 -4.03 1.52 -14.75
CA THR A 19 -4.80 0.78 -13.73
C THR A 19 -4.05 -0.48 -13.29
N ASP A 20 -3.47 -1.22 -14.23
CA ASP A 20 -2.69 -2.43 -13.92
C ASP A 20 -1.45 -2.14 -13.07
N GLN A 21 -0.73 -1.04 -13.36
CA GLN A 21 0.42 -0.62 -12.56
C GLN A 21 0.01 -0.20 -11.16
N LEU A 22 -1.11 0.51 -11.03
CA LEU A 22 -1.66 0.90 -9.74
C LEU A 22 -2.06 -0.33 -8.90
N MET A 23 -2.80 -1.27 -9.51
CA MET A 23 -3.23 -2.50 -8.83
C MET A 23 -2.03 -3.36 -8.40
N ALA A 24 -1.01 -3.49 -9.26
CA ALA A 24 0.23 -4.19 -8.91
C ALA A 24 0.97 -3.52 -7.73
N GLN A 25 0.99 -2.19 -7.69
CA GLN A 25 1.59 -1.45 -6.59
C GLN A 25 0.81 -1.60 -5.28
N LEU A 26 -0.52 -1.61 -5.34
CA LEU A 26 -1.39 -1.85 -4.18
C LEU A 26 -1.22 -3.29 -3.65
N GLN A 27 -1.14 -4.29 -4.53
CA GLN A 27 -0.85 -5.66 -4.14
C GLN A 27 0.53 -5.79 -3.48
N THR A 28 1.56 -5.18 -4.06
CA THR A 28 2.90 -5.15 -3.47
C THR A 28 2.89 -4.51 -2.07
N SER A 29 2.10 -3.45 -1.90
CA SER A 29 1.96 -2.78 -0.60
C SER A 29 1.24 -3.68 0.42
N LEU A 30 0.22 -4.43 0.00
CA LEU A 30 -0.49 -5.38 0.85
C LEU A 30 0.47 -6.47 1.36
N ASP A 31 1.27 -7.04 0.47
CA ASP A 31 2.26 -8.07 0.82
C ASP A 31 3.27 -7.56 1.85
N GLN A 32 3.73 -6.31 1.70
CA GLN A 32 4.64 -5.65 2.65
C GLN A 32 3.97 -5.42 4.02
N GLU A 33 2.72 -4.99 4.05
CA GLU A 33 1.98 -4.81 5.30
C GLU A 33 1.86 -6.13 6.07
N GLU A 34 1.56 -7.23 5.38
CA GLU A 34 1.49 -8.55 6.02
C GLU A 34 2.86 -9.04 6.51
N GLU A 35 3.93 -8.83 5.75
CA GLU A 35 5.29 -9.21 6.15
C GLU A 35 5.74 -8.44 7.40
N MET A 36 5.51 -7.12 7.42
CA MET A 36 5.83 -6.28 8.57
C MET A 36 5.03 -6.70 9.81
N MET A 37 3.74 -6.98 9.65
CA MET A 37 2.88 -7.47 10.73
C MET A 37 3.45 -8.74 11.37
N ARG A 38 3.76 -9.76 10.55
CA ARG A 38 4.33 -11.02 11.02
C ARG A 38 5.67 -10.80 11.72
N THR A 39 6.52 -9.94 11.15
CA THR A 39 7.83 -9.60 11.71
C THR A 39 7.69 -8.98 13.10
N TYR A 40 6.80 -7.99 13.27
CA TYR A 40 6.60 -7.34 14.56
C TYR A 40 6.03 -8.29 15.62
N LEU A 41 5.10 -9.18 15.26
CA LEU A 41 4.58 -10.18 16.18
C LEU A 41 5.67 -11.15 16.65
N ILE A 42 6.50 -11.66 15.73
CA ILE A 42 7.64 -12.54 16.06
C ILE A 42 8.64 -11.83 16.97
N LEU A 43 8.93 -10.56 16.72
CA LEU A 43 9.83 -9.77 17.58
C LEU A 43 9.22 -9.52 18.96
N ALA A 44 7.92 -9.24 19.03
CA ALA A 44 7.20 -9.04 20.30
C ALA A 44 7.20 -10.29 21.18
N GLU A 45 7.12 -11.48 20.57
CA GLU A 45 7.21 -12.77 21.28
C GLU A 45 8.62 -13.05 21.84
N ARG A 46 9.66 -12.58 21.14
CA ARG A 46 11.08 -12.80 21.51
C ARG A 46 11.62 -11.79 22.53
N ILE A 47 10.92 -10.69 22.76
CA ILE A 47 11.32 -9.68 23.75
C ILE A 47 10.73 -10.05 25.12
N HIS A 48 11.60 -10.33 26.07
CA HIS A 48 11.21 -10.73 27.43
C HIS A 48 11.39 -9.62 28.46
N ASP A 49 12.37 -8.73 28.28
CA ASP A 49 12.77 -7.74 29.30
C ASP A 49 12.38 -6.30 28.95
N ASN A 50 11.50 -6.11 27.97
CA ASN A 50 11.07 -4.78 27.53
C ASN A 50 9.61 -4.75 27.09
N ASP A 51 8.71 -4.73 28.08
CA ASP A 51 7.26 -4.66 27.88
C ASP A 51 6.83 -3.43 27.07
N THR A 52 7.54 -2.31 27.19
CA THR A 52 7.22 -1.11 26.42
C THR A 52 7.46 -1.33 24.93
N LEU A 53 8.60 -1.91 24.55
CA LEU A 53 8.90 -2.21 23.16
C LEU A 53 7.99 -3.32 22.63
N LYS A 54 7.72 -4.35 23.43
CA LYS A 54 6.77 -5.41 23.09
C LYS A 54 5.39 -4.85 22.73
N ASN A 55 4.84 -3.98 23.58
CA ASN A 55 3.54 -3.35 23.32
C ASN A 55 3.57 -2.47 22.06
N ARG A 56 4.68 -1.75 21.81
CA ARG A 56 4.82 -0.96 20.57
C ARG A 56 4.83 -1.83 19.32
N LEU A 57 5.52 -2.98 19.35
CA LEU A 57 5.55 -3.92 18.23
C LEU A 57 4.16 -4.51 17.96
N VAL A 58 3.41 -4.86 19.01
CA VAL A 58 2.00 -5.29 18.86
C VAL A 58 1.16 -4.19 18.23
N ASN A 59 1.28 -2.95 18.70
CA ASN A 59 0.55 -1.81 18.12
C ASN A 59 0.92 -1.56 16.64
N PHE A 60 2.18 -1.77 16.27
CA PHE A 60 2.60 -1.69 14.87
C PHE A 60 1.93 -2.79 14.04
N ALA A 61 1.94 -4.03 14.50
CA ALA A 61 1.26 -5.16 13.85
C ALA A 61 -0.25 -4.93 13.69
N GLU A 62 -0.94 -4.39 14.70
CA GLU A 62 -2.35 -4.00 14.59
C GLU A 62 -2.56 -2.90 13.53
N GLY A 63 -1.64 -1.94 13.47
CA GLY A 63 -1.63 -0.91 12.43
C GLY A 63 -1.46 -1.49 11.03
N ASN A 64 -0.56 -2.47 10.86
CA ASN A 64 -0.40 -3.20 9.60
C ASN A 64 -1.70 -3.93 9.23
N ALA A 65 -2.31 -4.67 10.16
CA ALA A 65 -3.55 -5.41 9.93
C ALA A 65 -4.69 -4.49 9.44
N LYS A 66 -4.80 -3.29 10.03
CA LYS A 66 -5.77 -2.28 9.60
C LYS A 66 -5.51 -1.83 8.16
N ARG A 67 -4.25 -1.53 7.80
CA ARG A 67 -3.89 -1.10 6.45
C ARG A 67 -4.05 -2.22 5.42
N SER A 68 -3.69 -3.46 5.76
CA SER A 68 -3.95 -4.63 4.92
C SER A 68 -5.44 -4.76 4.59
N ARG A 69 -6.34 -4.55 5.57
CA ARG A 69 -7.78 -4.56 5.29
C ARG A 69 -8.20 -3.46 4.33
N GLN A 70 -7.71 -2.25 4.53
CA GLN A 70 -8.01 -1.12 3.63
C GLN A 70 -7.51 -1.41 2.21
N LEU A 71 -6.30 -1.96 2.06
CA LEU A 71 -5.75 -2.35 0.75
C LEU A 71 -6.56 -3.47 0.08
N LEU A 72 -7.00 -4.47 0.86
CA LEU A 72 -7.90 -5.51 0.36
C LEU A 72 -9.23 -4.94 -0.11
N ASP A 73 -9.80 -3.99 0.64
CA ASP A 73 -11.03 -3.31 0.24
C ASP A 73 -10.83 -2.62 -1.11
N GLU A 74 -9.76 -1.85 -1.30
CA GLU A 74 -9.43 -1.19 -2.58
C GLU A 74 -9.18 -2.18 -3.73
N LEU A 75 -8.45 -3.28 -3.47
CA LEU A 75 -8.18 -4.32 -4.47
C LEU A 75 -9.43 -5.12 -4.87
N SER A 76 -10.48 -5.07 -4.05
CA SER A 76 -11.75 -5.77 -4.29
C SER A 76 -12.82 -4.90 -4.96
N GLN A 77 -12.56 -3.60 -5.16
CA GLN A 77 -13.48 -2.72 -5.90
C GLN A 77 -13.27 -2.92 -7.41
N ASP A 78 -14.02 -3.87 -7.98
CA ASP A 78 -14.26 -3.98 -9.42
C ASP A 78 -15.38 -3.02 -9.89
#